data_AF-A0A0N0AST1-F1
#
_entry.id   AF-A0A0N0AST1-F1
#
_cell.length_a   1.000
_cell.length_b   1.000
_cell.length_c   1.000
_cell.angle_alpha   90.00
_cell.angle_beta   90.00
_cell.angle_gamma   90.00
#
_symmetry.space_group_name_H-M   'P 1'
#
loop_
_entity.id
_entity.type
_entity.pdbx_description
1 polymer ?
#
loop_
_entity_poly.entity_id
_entity_poly.type
_entity_poly.pdbx_seq_one_letter_code
_entity_poly.pdbx_strand_id
1 'polypeptide(L)'
;MTLDILLAVSGEAIAPDIRGFIAPLVAIIIAVMGIRYLFGDQKSLAGFIGFLFLGMIVYSLIQWGDVVLESLGGLFQGWVGGGDVPAVSAAVVIGGAALAFAVVFWLLPDRAPDRAAESGTSVTVADEPSAEAAGATRESRTRAAWAALQDFAPKPADPFDVDRWRNQLRLAVVVAVERGVFDAGSPVTPAHLAKWVVLRDVWPDVVDRLWTDEGLLRALEEHLGDEDDEALVRFLGAGPPLSPVVRNLLHMVPSVDPR
;
A
#
# COMPACT_ATOMS: atom_id res chain seq x y z
N MET A 1 20.54 -41.68 21.46
CA MET A 1 21.34 -41.47 20.24
C MET A 1 20.59 -41.99 19.01
N THR A 2 19.38 -41.48 18.73
CA THR A 2 18.55 -41.95 17.58
C THR A 2 17.66 -40.88 16.97
N LEU A 3 17.69 -39.62 17.45
CA LEU A 3 16.89 -38.51 16.91
C LEU A 3 17.69 -37.61 15.94
N ASP A 4 19.00 -37.51 16.11
CA ASP A 4 19.85 -36.67 15.25
C ASP A 4 20.08 -37.26 13.85
N ILE A 5 19.83 -38.56 13.65
CA ILE A 5 20.00 -39.25 12.36
C ILE A 5 18.76 -39.05 11.46
N LEU A 6 17.58 -38.76 12.02
CA LEU A 6 16.37 -38.49 11.21
C LEU A 6 16.28 -37.04 10.71
N LEU A 7 16.96 -36.09 11.36
CA LEU A 7 16.99 -34.69 10.93
C LEU A 7 18.07 -34.42 9.86
N ALA A 8 19.15 -35.19 9.83
CA ALA A 8 20.21 -35.05 8.81
C ALA A 8 19.86 -35.68 7.45
N VAL A 9 18.87 -36.58 7.39
CA VAL A 9 18.52 -37.33 6.16
C VAL A 9 17.56 -36.56 5.23
N SER A 10 17.04 -35.40 5.60
CA SER A 10 15.96 -34.77 4.81
C SER A 10 16.24 -33.37 4.24
N GLY A 11 17.34 -32.70 4.58
CA GLY A 11 17.64 -31.36 4.06
C GLY A 11 17.98 -31.32 2.56
N GLU A 12 18.90 -32.18 2.11
CA GLU A 12 19.37 -32.21 0.71
C GLU A 12 18.35 -32.81 -0.26
N ALA A 13 17.48 -33.73 0.20
CA ALA A 13 16.45 -34.34 -0.64
C ALA A 13 15.19 -33.46 -0.77
N ILE A 14 14.86 -32.66 0.26
CA ILE A 14 13.67 -31.79 0.24
C ILE A 14 13.92 -30.48 -0.55
N ALA A 15 15.16 -29.97 -0.55
CA ALA A 15 15.51 -28.74 -1.24
C ALA A 15 15.19 -28.72 -2.76
N PRO A 16 15.51 -29.75 -3.56
CA PRO A 16 15.20 -29.75 -4.99
C PRO A 16 13.69 -29.85 -5.29
N ASP A 17 12.95 -30.62 -4.49
CA ASP A 17 11.49 -30.76 -4.64
C ASP A 17 10.75 -29.46 -4.28
N ILE A 18 11.16 -28.79 -3.20
CA ILE A 18 10.61 -27.48 -2.84
C ILE A 18 10.97 -26.44 -3.90
N ARG A 19 12.20 -26.43 -4.42
CA ARG A 19 12.61 -25.50 -5.48
C ARG A 19 11.81 -25.72 -6.77
N GLY A 20 11.59 -26.98 -7.16
CA GLY A 20 10.78 -27.36 -8.32
C GLY A 20 9.32 -26.94 -8.20
N PHE A 21 8.78 -26.88 -6.97
CA PHE A 21 7.43 -26.40 -6.71
C PHE A 21 7.32 -24.87 -6.61
N ILE A 22 8.27 -24.21 -5.92
CA ILE A 22 8.23 -22.76 -5.66
C ILE A 22 8.55 -21.95 -6.92
N ALA A 23 9.50 -22.39 -7.75
CA ALA A 23 9.91 -21.67 -8.95
C ALA A 23 8.76 -21.34 -9.92
N PRO A 24 7.90 -22.30 -10.34
CA PRO A 24 6.76 -21.99 -11.20
C PRO A 24 5.70 -21.14 -10.49
N LEU A 25 5.51 -21.28 -9.18
CA LEU A 25 4.56 -20.48 -8.42
C LEU A 25 4.97 -19.00 -8.37
N VAL A 26 6.26 -18.74 -8.10
CA VAL A 26 6.84 -17.39 -8.12
C VAL A 26 6.75 -16.78 -9.52
N ALA A 27 7.05 -17.56 -10.57
CA ALA A 27 6.92 -17.10 -11.95
C ALA A 27 5.48 -16.66 -12.29
N ILE A 28 4.47 -17.40 -11.83
CA ILE A 28 3.05 -17.04 -12.02
C ILE A 28 2.71 -15.75 -11.27
N ILE A 29 3.13 -15.60 -10.01
CA ILE A 29 2.87 -14.40 -9.21
C ILE A 29 3.47 -13.16 -9.87
N ILE A 30 4.71 -13.28 -10.36
CA ILE A 30 5.41 -12.22 -11.09
C ILE A 30 4.66 -11.91 -12.39
N ALA A 31 4.26 -12.92 -13.18
CA ALA A 31 3.49 -12.68 -14.40
C ALA A 31 2.18 -11.91 -14.12
N VAL A 32 1.43 -12.29 -13.08
CA VAL A 32 0.17 -11.62 -12.70
C VAL A 32 0.41 -10.19 -12.22
N MET A 33 1.42 -9.95 -11.39
CA MET A 33 1.82 -8.61 -10.93
C MET A 33 2.27 -7.72 -12.10
N GLY A 34 3.06 -8.27 -13.02
CA GLY A 34 3.56 -7.55 -14.20
C GLY A 34 2.42 -7.15 -15.16
N ILE A 35 1.46 -8.04 -15.39
CA ILE A 35 0.25 -7.74 -16.18
C ILE A 35 -0.55 -6.60 -15.52
N ARG A 36 -0.69 -6.62 -14.20
CA ARG A 36 -1.35 -5.52 -13.47
C ARG A 36 -0.64 -4.17 -13.66
N TYR A 37 0.68 -4.17 -13.84
CA TYR A 37 1.46 -2.96 -14.14
C TYR A 37 1.22 -2.42 -15.56
N LEU A 38 0.92 -3.29 -16.53
CA LEU A 38 0.57 -2.89 -17.90
C LEU A 38 -0.85 -2.33 -18.02
N PHE A 39 -1.79 -2.86 -17.24
CA PHE A 39 -3.21 -2.50 -17.31
C PHE A 39 -3.70 -1.59 -16.18
N GLY A 40 -2.86 -1.30 -15.19
CA GLY A 40 -3.18 -0.40 -14.08
C GLY A 40 -3.17 1.08 -14.47
N ASP A 41 -3.69 1.92 -13.58
CA ASP A 41 -3.82 3.38 -13.79
C ASP A 41 -2.48 4.08 -14.04
N GLN A 42 -1.36 3.49 -13.61
CA GLN A 42 -0.01 3.96 -13.92
C GLN A 42 0.60 3.13 -15.05
N LYS A 43 0.15 3.35 -16.28
CA LYS A 43 0.70 2.72 -17.50
C LYS A 43 2.16 3.14 -17.70
N SER A 44 3.06 2.48 -16.99
CA SER A 44 4.50 2.72 -17.03
C SER A 44 5.17 1.51 -17.66
N LEU A 45 5.50 1.65 -18.94
CA LEU A 45 6.28 0.65 -19.69
C LEU A 45 7.62 0.38 -19.01
N ALA A 46 8.25 1.41 -18.45
CA ALA A 46 9.50 1.28 -17.70
C ALA A 46 9.33 0.45 -16.42
N GLY A 47 8.21 0.63 -15.70
CA GLY A 47 7.88 -0.19 -14.53
C GLY A 47 7.69 -1.66 -14.88
N PHE A 48 7.01 -1.95 -16.00
CA PHE A 48 6.84 -3.31 -16.49
C PHE A 48 8.17 -3.97 -16.88
N ILE A 49 9.03 -3.25 -17.61
CA ILE A 49 10.36 -3.76 -18.01
C ILE A 49 11.23 -4.02 -16.78
N GLY A 50 11.25 -3.09 -15.81
CA GLY A 50 11.98 -3.28 -14.55
C GLY A 50 11.48 -4.48 -13.75
N PHE A 51 10.17 -4.70 -13.75
CA PHE A 51 9.56 -5.84 -13.06
C PHE A 51 9.88 -7.18 -13.72
N LEU A 52 9.86 -7.25 -15.06
CA LEU A 52 10.31 -8.43 -15.80
C LEU A 52 11.79 -8.74 -15.55
N PHE A 53 12.62 -7.70 -15.53
CA PHE A 53 14.06 -7.84 -15.26
C PHE A 53 14.31 -8.38 -13.86
N LEU A 54 13.62 -7.84 -12.85
CA LEU A 54 13.69 -8.35 -11.48
C LEU A 54 13.24 -9.81 -11.40
N GLY A 55 12.15 -10.16 -12.09
CA GLY A 55 11.68 -11.54 -12.13
C GLY A 55 12.67 -12.50 -12.77
N MET A 56 13.36 -12.08 -13.84
CA MET A 56 14.42 -12.88 -14.48
C MET A 56 15.61 -13.08 -13.52
N ILE A 57 16.00 -12.06 -12.76
CA ILE A 57 17.06 -12.16 -11.75
C ILE A 57 16.66 -13.17 -10.67
N VAL A 58 15.47 -13.01 -10.08
CA VAL A 58 14.98 -13.89 -9.01
C VAL A 58 14.87 -15.33 -9.51
N TYR A 59 14.31 -15.55 -10.71
CA TYR A 59 14.23 -16.87 -11.32
C TYR A 59 15.62 -17.49 -11.53
N SER A 60 16.57 -16.71 -12.04
CA SER A 60 17.95 -17.17 -12.23
C SER A 60 18.62 -17.54 -10.91
N LEU A 61 18.37 -16.77 -9.85
CA LEU A 61 18.91 -17.01 -8.52
C LEU A 61 18.27 -18.24 -7.85
N ILE A 62 16.99 -18.51 -8.10
CA ILE A 62 16.32 -19.73 -7.64
C ILE A 62 16.87 -20.92 -8.42
N GLN A 63 16.94 -20.86 -9.74
CA GLN A 63 17.32 -22.00 -10.58
C GLN A 63 18.80 -22.37 -10.44
N TRP A 64 19.68 -21.36 -10.37
CA TRP A 64 21.13 -21.52 -10.37
C TRP A 64 21.77 -21.16 -9.03
N GLY A 65 20.95 -20.98 -7.98
CA GLY A 65 21.40 -20.53 -6.66
C GLY A 65 22.52 -21.38 -6.09
N ASP A 66 22.47 -22.70 -6.29
CA ASP A 66 23.50 -23.60 -5.76
C ASP A 66 24.85 -23.39 -6.46
N VAL A 67 24.85 -23.20 -7.78
CA VAL A 67 26.06 -22.89 -8.56
C VAL A 67 26.62 -21.51 -8.16
N VAL A 68 25.75 -20.54 -7.90
CA VAL A 68 26.14 -19.20 -7.44
C VAL A 68 26.71 -19.26 -6.02
N LEU A 69 26.08 -20.01 -5.12
CA LEU A 69 26.54 -20.17 -3.74
C LEU A 69 27.83 -21.01 -3.65
N GLU A 70 27.99 -22.02 -4.50
CA GLU A 70 29.21 -22.82 -4.59
C GLU A 70 30.39 -21.99 -5.14
N SER A 71 30.15 -21.19 -6.18
CA SER A 71 31.17 -20.28 -6.72
C SER A 71 31.52 -19.15 -5.75
N LEU A 72 30.54 -18.59 -5.03
CA LEU A 72 30.79 -17.63 -3.96
C LEU A 72 31.51 -18.27 -2.76
N GLY A 73 31.12 -19.48 -2.37
CA GLY A 73 31.77 -20.25 -1.31
C GLY A 73 33.24 -20.54 -1.63
N GLY A 74 33.54 -20.92 -2.86
CA GLY A 74 34.91 -21.08 -3.34
C GLY A 74 35.71 -19.77 -3.34
N LEU A 75 35.08 -18.64 -3.69
CA LEU A 75 35.68 -17.31 -3.60
C LEU A 75 35.98 -16.91 -2.15
N PHE A 76 35.03 -17.12 -1.24
CA PHE A 76 35.20 -16.81 0.19
C PHE A 76 36.26 -17.71 0.84
N GLN A 77 36.28 -19.01 0.53
CA GLN A 77 37.31 -19.92 1.04
C GLN A 77 38.70 -19.58 0.50
N GLY A 78 38.81 -19.19 -0.79
CA GLY A 78 40.07 -18.71 -1.36
C GLY A 78 40.56 -17.43 -0.67
N TRP A 79 39.64 -16.50 -0.39
CA TRP A 79 39.94 -15.23 0.29
C TRP A 79 40.35 -15.43 1.76
N VAL A 80 39.64 -16.27 2.51
CA VAL A 80 39.95 -16.56 3.93
C VAL A 80 41.18 -17.46 4.06
N GLY A 81 41.43 -18.34 3.08
CA GLY A 81 42.56 -19.27 3.06
C GLY A 81 43.89 -18.68 2.59
N GLY A 82 43.93 -17.39 2.21
CA GLY A 82 45.16 -16.71 1.76
C GLY A 82 45.71 -17.21 0.42
N GLY A 83 44.89 -17.87 -0.40
CA GLY A 83 45.28 -18.35 -1.72
C GLY A 83 44.96 -17.33 -2.81
N ASP A 84 45.86 -17.19 -3.79
CA ASP A 84 45.66 -16.36 -4.98
C ASP A 84 44.34 -16.76 -5.68
N VAL A 85 43.36 -15.86 -5.60
CA VAL A 85 42.07 -16.01 -6.29
C VAL A 85 42.35 -15.97 -7.80
N PRO A 86 41.97 -17.00 -8.58
CA PRO A 86 42.21 -16.99 -10.01
C PRO A 86 41.47 -15.80 -10.63
N ALA A 87 42.21 -14.88 -11.26
CA ALA A 87 41.72 -13.58 -11.74
C ALA A 87 40.44 -13.65 -12.62
N VAL A 88 40.15 -14.81 -13.20
CA VAL A 88 38.99 -15.07 -14.04
C VAL A 88 37.67 -15.06 -13.25
N SER A 89 37.63 -15.55 -12.01
CA SER A 89 36.38 -15.60 -11.21
C SER A 89 35.98 -14.22 -10.68
N ALA A 90 36.96 -13.42 -10.27
CA ALA A 90 36.75 -12.02 -9.89
C ALA A 90 36.27 -11.19 -11.09
N ALA A 91 36.86 -11.40 -12.28
CA ALA A 91 36.49 -10.66 -13.50
C ALA A 91 35.04 -10.96 -13.96
N VAL A 92 34.55 -12.19 -13.79
CA VAL A 92 33.17 -12.55 -14.15
C VAL A 92 32.16 -11.93 -13.18
N VAL A 93 32.43 -11.93 -11.88
CA VAL A 93 31.54 -11.33 -10.87
C VAL A 93 31.54 -9.80 -11.00
N ILE A 94 32.72 -9.18 -11.15
CA ILE A 94 32.85 -7.74 -11.34
C ILE A 94 32.25 -7.32 -12.69
N GLY A 95 32.45 -8.11 -13.75
CA GLY A 95 31.87 -7.88 -15.06
C GLY A 95 30.35 -7.95 -15.05
N GLY A 96 29.77 -8.96 -14.38
CA GLY A 96 28.32 -9.09 -14.21
C GLY A 96 27.70 -7.95 -13.41
N ALA A 97 28.34 -7.55 -12.30
CA ALA A 97 27.89 -6.43 -11.49
C ALA A 97 28.01 -5.09 -12.23
N ALA A 98 29.10 -4.85 -12.95
CA ALA A 98 29.31 -3.65 -13.74
C ALA A 98 28.33 -3.55 -14.92
N LEU A 99 28.01 -4.67 -15.57
CA LEU A 99 27.02 -4.71 -16.65
C LEU A 99 25.61 -4.43 -16.12
N ALA A 100 25.24 -5.00 -14.97
CA ALA A 100 23.97 -4.70 -14.30
C ALA A 100 23.88 -3.21 -13.89
N PHE A 101 24.96 -2.64 -13.36
CA PHE A 101 25.02 -1.23 -12.99
C PHE A 101 24.93 -0.31 -14.22
N ALA A 102 25.61 -0.65 -15.31
CA ALA A 102 25.56 0.10 -16.57
C ALA A 102 24.17 0.06 -17.20
N VAL A 103 23.48 -1.09 -17.17
CA VAL A 103 22.09 -1.21 -17.67
C VAL A 103 21.13 -0.36 -16.83
N VAL A 104 21.27 -0.36 -15.50
CA VAL A 104 20.44 0.46 -14.60
C VAL A 104 20.71 1.96 -14.81
N PHE A 105 21.97 2.37 -14.95
CA PHE A 105 22.34 3.77 -15.12
C PHE A 105 22.03 4.31 -16.53
N TRP A 106 22.03 3.45 -17.56
CA TRP A 106 21.68 3.81 -18.94
C TRP A 106 20.16 3.87 -19.18
N LEU A 107 19.35 3.20 -18.35
CA LEU A 107 17.89 3.23 -18.41
C LEU A 107 17.24 4.34 -17.56
N LEU A 108 18.01 5.13 -16.81
CA LEU A 108 17.56 6.39 -16.22
C LEU A 108 17.97 7.56 -17.13
N PRO A 109 17.13 8.02 -18.06
CA PRO A 109 17.39 9.30 -18.71
C PRO A 109 17.18 10.43 -17.69
N ASP A 110 18.15 11.35 -17.62
CA ASP A 110 18.14 12.59 -16.84
C ASP A 110 16.77 13.29 -16.96
N ARG A 111 15.96 13.20 -15.90
CA ARG A 111 14.77 14.04 -15.76
C ARG A 111 15.18 15.29 -15.00
N ALA A 112 15.58 16.31 -15.75
CA ALA A 112 15.53 17.68 -15.29
C ALA A 112 14.07 18.08 -14.94
N PRO A 113 13.85 18.94 -13.93
CA PRO A 113 12.51 19.34 -13.52
C PRO A 113 12.04 20.55 -14.33
N ASP A 114 11.31 20.33 -15.42
CA ASP A 114 10.60 21.42 -16.09
C ASP A 114 9.28 21.74 -15.38
N ARG A 115 9.30 22.88 -14.69
CA ARG A 115 8.09 23.63 -14.32
C ARG A 115 7.58 24.41 -15.52
N ALA A 116 6.25 24.46 -15.61
CA ALA A 116 5.41 25.43 -16.32
C ALA A 116 5.35 25.37 -17.85
N ALA A 117 4.17 25.02 -18.37
CA ALA A 117 3.43 25.86 -19.31
C ALA A 117 1.99 25.34 -19.50
N GLU A 118 1.04 26.20 -19.16
CA GLU A 118 -0.37 26.18 -19.54
C GLU A 118 -0.54 26.37 -21.06
N SER A 119 -1.69 25.93 -21.59
CA SER A 119 -2.32 26.24 -22.90
C SER A 119 -2.79 24.93 -23.54
N GLY A 120 -4.06 24.54 -23.46
CA GLY A 120 -5.18 25.23 -24.09
C GLY A 120 -5.75 24.31 -25.16
N THR A 121 -6.89 23.66 -24.91
CA THR A 121 -7.71 23.08 -25.98
C THR A 121 -9.16 23.09 -25.53
N SER A 122 -9.88 24.11 -25.99
CA SER A 122 -11.33 24.16 -26.01
C SER A 122 -11.84 23.20 -27.09
N VAL A 123 -12.64 22.22 -26.71
CA VAL A 123 -13.54 21.51 -27.64
C VAL A 123 -14.96 21.74 -27.15
N THR A 124 -15.66 22.62 -27.86
CA THR A 124 -17.12 22.74 -27.82
C THR A 124 -17.72 21.60 -28.65
N VAL A 125 -18.51 20.73 -28.03
CA VAL A 125 -19.52 19.91 -28.71
C VAL A 125 -20.87 20.24 -28.07
N ALA A 126 -21.83 20.51 -28.94
CA ALA A 126 -23.15 21.04 -28.65
C ALA A 126 -24.09 20.01 -28.01
N ASP A 127 -25.01 20.53 -27.20
CA ASP A 127 -26.38 20.09 -26.91
C ASP A 127 -26.70 18.58 -26.82
N GLU A 128 -26.80 18.11 -25.58
CA GLU A 128 -27.90 17.27 -25.11
C GLU A 128 -28.33 17.75 -23.70
N PRO A 129 -29.62 18.03 -23.43
CA PRO A 129 -30.08 18.39 -22.09
C PRO A 129 -30.41 17.11 -21.30
N SER A 130 -29.39 16.46 -20.73
CA SER A 130 -29.56 15.23 -19.97
C SER A 130 -29.15 15.41 -18.49
N ALA A 131 -30.12 15.80 -17.66
CA ALA A 131 -30.28 15.41 -16.24
C ALA A 131 -29.02 15.29 -15.32
N GLU A 132 -28.00 16.14 -15.47
CA GLU A 132 -26.74 16.06 -14.69
C GLU A 132 -26.81 16.76 -13.31
N ALA A 133 -27.95 16.69 -12.64
CA ALA A 133 -28.18 17.33 -11.34
C ALA A 133 -28.00 16.39 -10.12
N ALA A 134 -27.57 15.14 -10.31
CA ALA A 134 -27.44 14.18 -9.21
C ALA A 134 -26.18 13.32 -9.34
N GLY A 135 -25.07 13.79 -8.81
CA GLY A 135 -23.92 12.92 -8.58
C GLY A 135 -22.61 13.67 -8.55
N ALA A 136 -22.24 14.21 -7.39
CA ALA A 136 -20.83 14.55 -7.16
C ALA A 136 -19.98 13.32 -7.52
N THR A 137 -19.09 13.47 -8.50
CA THR A 137 -18.22 12.38 -8.96
C THR A 137 -17.46 11.78 -7.78
N ARG A 138 -17.11 10.49 -7.86
CA ARG A 138 -16.29 9.79 -6.83
C ARG A 138 -15.08 10.62 -6.43
N GLU A 139 -14.42 11.25 -7.40
CA GLU A 139 -13.28 12.13 -7.19
C GLU A 139 -13.63 13.41 -6.40
N SER A 140 -14.76 14.05 -6.71
CA SER A 140 -15.27 15.20 -5.97
C SER A 140 -15.51 14.87 -4.50
N ARG A 141 -16.11 13.69 -4.22
CA ARG A 141 -16.36 13.22 -2.85
C ARG A 141 -15.05 12.94 -2.10
N THR A 142 -14.07 12.32 -2.76
CA THR A 142 -12.73 12.10 -2.19
C THR A 142 -12.05 13.42 -1.86
N ARG A 143 -12.15 14.42 -2.75
CA ARG A 143 -11.57 15.75 -2.54
C ARG A 143 -12.24 16.49 -1.38
N ALA A 144 -13.56 16.39 -1.25
CA ALA A 144 -14.31 16.96 -0.12
C ALA A 144 -13.94 16.29 1.21
N ALA A 145 -13.83 14.95 1.23
CA ALA A 145 -13.39 14.22 2.42
C ALA A 145 -11.96 14.62 2.80
N TRP A 146 -11.08 14.78 1.82
CA TRP A 146 -9.70 15.20 2.02
C TRP A 146 -9.60 16.61 2.62
N ALA A 147 -10.39 17.55 2.12
CA ALA A 147 -10.42 18.91 2.66
C ALA A 147 -10.81 18.90 4.14
N ALA A 148 -11.80 18.09 4.51
CA ALA A 148 -12.26 17.97 5.89
C ALA A 148 -11.25 17.26 6.81
N LEU A 149 -10.40 16.37 6.29
CA LEU A 149 -9.40 15.66 7.10
C LEU A 149 -8.44 16.62 7.83
N GLN A 150 -8.11 17.76 7.22
CA GLN A 150 -7.20 18.75 7.83
C GLN A 150 -7.75 19.35 9.12
N ASP A 151 -9.09 19.42 9.24
CA ASP A 151 -9.77 19.95 10.42
C ASP A 151 -9.87 18.91 11.55
N PHE A 152 -9.76 17.63 11.21
CA PHE A 152 -9.93 16.51 12.16
C PHE A 152 -8.63 15.84 12.57
N ALA A 153 -7.54 16.01 11.81
CA ALA A 153 -6.25 15.45 12.16
C ALA A 153 -5.79 15.99 13.54
N PRO A 154 -5.57 15.13 14.56
CA PRO A 154 -5.02 15.57 15.83
C PRO A 154 -3.66 16.24 15.60
N LYS A 155 -3.36 17.30 16.36
CA LYS A 155 -2.07 18.00 16.26
C LYS A 155 -1.23 17.73 17.52
N PRO A 156 0.06 17.36 17.37
CA PRO A 156 0.79 17.08 16.13
C PRO A 156 0.63 15.61 15.66
N ALA A 157 0.01 15.37 14.50
CA ALA A 157 0.03 14.06 13.82
C ALA A 157 1.34 13.89 13.03
N ASP A 158 1.88 12.67 13.02
CA ASP A 158 3.02 12.32 12.18
C ASP A 158 2.62 12.40 10.68
N PRO A 159 3.49 12.92 9.78
CA PRO A 159 3.28 12.83 8.35
C PRO A 159 2.88 11.43 7.83
N PHE A 160 3.42 10.36 8.41
CA PHE A 160 3.08 8.98 8.06
C PHE A 160 1.62 8.65 8.40
N ASP A 161 1.12 9.13 9.54
CA ASP A 161 -0.28 8.93 9.93
C ASP A 161 -1.22 9.65 8.97
N VAL A 162 -0.87 10.87 8.55
CA VAL A 162 -1.65 11.64 7.58
C VAL A 162 -1.75 10.93 6.23
N ASP A 163 -0.64 10.37 5.74
CA ASP A 163 -0.65 9.61 4.48
C ASP A 163 -1.41 8.28 4.61
N ARG A 164 -1.31 7.62 5.77
CA ARG A 164 -2.12 6.43 6.09
C ARG A 164 -3.61 6.76 6.09
N TRP A 165 -4.03 7.83 6.78
CA TRP A 165 -5.42 8.28 6.80
C TRP A 165 -5.90 8.67 5.41
N ARG A 166 -5.06 9.31 4.59
CA ARG A 166 -5.40 9.62 3.18
C ARG A 166 -5.75 8.36 2.40
N ASN A 167 -4.96 7.30 2.56
CA ASN A 167 -5.19 6.03 1.87
C ASN A 167 -6.43 5.31 2.39
N GLN A 168 -6.64 5.27 3.71
CA GLN A 168 -7.85 4.72 4.31
C GLN A 168 -9.10 5.49 3.86
N LEU A 169 -9.04 6.82 3.78
CA LEU A 169 -10.14 7.66 3.35
C LEU A 169 -10.52 7.44 1.88
N ARG A 170 -9.52 7.30 0.99
CA ARG A 170 -9.76 6.95 -0.43
C ARG A 170 -10.53 5.64 -0.54
N LEU A 171 -10.10 4.61 0.19
CA LEU A 171 -10.78 3.32 0.22
C LEU A 171 -12.19 3.46 0.79
N ALA A 172 -12.35 4.17 1.90
CA ALA A 172 -13.64 4.37 2.56
C ALA A 172 -14.64 5.10 1.66
N VAL A 173 -14.20 6.11 0.88
CA VAL A 173 -15.06 6.81 -0.09
C VAL A 173 -15.50 5.88 -1.21
N VAL A 174 -14.59 5.04 -1.74
CA VAL A 174 -14.96 4.05 -2.77
C VAL A 174 -16.05 3.13 -2.25
N VAL A 175 -15.87 2.56 -1.05
CA VAL A 175 -16.85 1.68 -0.42
C VAL A 175 -18.16 2.40 -0.13
N ALA A 176 -18.11 3.63 0.38
CA ALA A 176 -19.30 4.43 0.68
C ALA A 176 -20.12 4.76 -0.58
N VAL A 177 -19.45 5.07 -1.68
CA VAL A 177 -20.10 5.31 -2.98
C VAL A 177 -20.74 4.03 -3.52
N GLU A 178 -20.03 2.90 -3.48
CA GLU A 178 -20.54 1.61 -3.98
C GLU A 178 -21.72 1.09 -3.16
N ARG A 179 -21.80 1.46 -1.88
CA ARG A 179 -22.90 1.09 -0.98
C ARG A 179 -24.03 2.12 -0.94
N GLY A 180 -23.99 3.16 -1.79
CA GLY A 180 -25.04 4.18 -1.83
C GLY A 180 -25.12 5.05 -0.57
N VAL A 181 -24.05 5.13 0.23
CA VAL A 181 -24.11 5.85 1.51
C VAL A 181 -24.05 7.37 1.33
N PHE A 182 -23.77 7.85 0.12
CA PHE A 182 -23.90 9.27 -0.24
C PHE A 182 -25.11 9.54 -1.13
N ASP A 183 -26.08 8.63 -1.18
CA ASP A 183 -27.29 8.79 -2.00
C ASP A 183 -28.24 9.82 -1.40
N ALA A 184 -29.15 10.32 -2.24
CA ALA A 184 -30.15 11.31 -1.84
C ALA A 184 -31.01 10.77 -0.68
N GLY A 185 -30.85 11.35 0.51
CA GLY A 185 -31.52 10.92 1.74
C GLY A 185 -30.58 10.38 2.82
N SER A 186 -29.31 10.10 2.49
CA SER A 186 -28.32 9.76 3.51
C SER A 186 -27.85 11.00 4.27
N PRO A 187 -27.87 10.98 5.62
CA PRO A 187 -27.29 12.05 6.43
C PRO A 187 -25.74 12.05 6.41
N VAL A 188 -25.12 11.01 5.83
CA VAL A 188 -23.66 10.86 5.82
C VAL A 188 -23.04 11.82 4.82
N THR A 189 -22.05 12.58 5.27
CA THR A 189 -21.28 13.50 4.43
C THR A 189 -19.81 13.09 4.38
N PRO A 190 -19.03 13.55 3.38
CA PRO A 190 -17.59 13.29 3.33
C PRO A 190 -16.84 13.70 4.61
N ALA A 191 -17.30 14.74 5.31
CA ALA A 191 -16.73 15.17 6.57
C ALA A 191 -16.96 14.16 7.71
N HIS A 192 -18.16 13.56 7.80
CA HIS A 192 -18.42 12.47 8.75
C HIS A 192 -17.49 11.28 8.50
N LEU A 193 -17.25 10.95 7.22
CA LEU A 193 -16.36 9.85 6.86
C LEU A 193 -14.90 10.14 7.23
N ALA A 194 -14.42 11.35 6.98
CA ALA A 194 -13.07 11.77 7.39
C ALA A 194 -12.88 11.68 8.90
N LYS A 195 -13.84 12.20 9.67
CA LYS A 195 -13.86 12.13 11.13
C LYS A 195 -13.91 10.67 11.62
N TRP A 196 -14.70 9.81 10.98
CA TRP A 196 -14.75 8.38 11.32
C TRP A 196 -13.42 7.66 11.12
N VAL A 197 -12.72 7.92 10.01
CA VAL A 197 -11.41 7.33 9.74
C VAL A 197 -10.40 7.69 10.82
N VAL A 198 -10.35 8.97 11.23
CA VAL A 198 -9.44 9.42 12.29
C VAL A 198 -9.84 8.84 13.64
N LEU A 199 -11.14 8.85 13.99
CA LEU A 199 -11.64 8.30 15.25
C LEU A 199 -11.19 6.85 15.44
N ARG A 200 -11.32 6.06 14.38
CA ARG A 200 -10.99 4.64 14.40
C ARG A 200 -9.50 4.36 14.50
N ASP A 201 -8.67 5.19 13.89
CA ASP A 201 -7.23 4.99 13.90
C ASP A 201 -6.59 5.44 15.22
N VAL A 202 -7.10 6.53 15.79
CA VAL A 202 -6.52 7.17 16.99
C VAL A 202 -7.15 6.64 18.29
N TRP A 203 -8.45 6.34 18.29
CA TRP A 203 -9.19 5.83 19.45
C TRP A 203 -9.93 4.52 19.14
N PRO A 204 -9.22 3.43 18.78
CA PRO A 204 -9.84 2.17 18.43
C PRO A 204 -10.73 1.60 19.55
N ASP A 205 -10.32 1.76 20.82
CA ASP A 205 -11.08 1.30 21.99
C ASP A 205 -12.46 1.94 22.09
N VAL A 206 -12.58 3.22 21.69
CA VAL A 206 -13.87 3.91 21.64
C VAL A 206 -14.74 3.26 20.57
N VAL A 207 -14.19 3.03 19.38
CA VAL A 207 -14.90 2.38 18.28
C VAL A 207 -15.35 0.96 18.64
N ASP A 208 -14.54 0.19 19.35
CA ASP A 208 -14.90 -1.15 19.80
C ASP A 208 -16.09 -1.12 20.76
N ARG A 209 -16.14 -0.14 21.66
CA ARG A 209 -17.29 0.05 22.56
C ARG A 209 -18.55 0.49 21.82
N LEU A 210 -18.43 1.28 20.74
CA LEU A 210 -19.57 1.72 19.94
C LEU A 210 -20.35 0.58 19.29
N TRP A 211 -19.71 -0.58 19.07
CA TRP A 211 -20.42 -1.78 18.58
C TRP A 211 -21.41 -2.34 19.60
N THR A 212 -21.17 -2.08 20.89
CA THR A 212 -22.00 -2.59 22.00
C THR A 212 -22.94 -1.51 22.53
N ASP A 213 -22.53 -0.25 22.49
CA ASP A 213 -23.28 0.90 22.99
C ASP A 213 -23.30 2.05 21.98
N GLU A 214 -24.37 2.11 21.17
CA GLU A 214 -24.59 3.22 20.23
C GLU A 214 -24.84 4.56 20.95
N GLY A 215 -25.29 4.54 22.21
CA GLY A 215 -25.55 5.73 23.02
C GLY A 215 -24.27 6.40 23.53
N LEU A 216 -23.17 5.64 23.62
CA LEU A 216 -21.87 6.12 24.08
C LEU A 216 -21.39 7.34 23.27
N LEU A 217 -21.53 7.33 21.94
CA LEU A 217 -21.06 8.46 21.14
C LEU A 217 -21.84 9.74 21.42
N ARG A 218 -23.16 9.61 21.59
CA ARG A 218 -24.01 10.76 21.95
C ARG A 218 -23.65 11.26 23.34
N ALA A 219 -23.41 10.35 24.29
CA ALA A 219 -22.95 10.71 25.63
C ALA A 219 -21.60 11.43 25.58
N LEU A 220 -20.64 10.98 24.77
CA LEU A 220 -19.33 11.63 24.60
C LEU A 220 -19.42 12.99 23.89
N GLU A 221 -20.36 13.14 22.95
CA GLU A 221 -20.63 14.41 22.26
C GLU A 221 -21.38 15.42 23.17
N GLU A 222 -22.25 14.94 24.07
CA GLU A 222 -23.06 15.77 24.97
C GLU A 222 -22.35 16.08 26.30
N HIS A 223 -21.65 15.12 26.89
CA HIS A 223 -20.86 15.26 28.12
C HIS A 223 -19.40 15.55 27.77
N LEU A 224 -19.15 16.74 27.22
CA LEU A 224 -17.81 17.28 27.00
C LEU A 224 -17.12 17.62 28.34
N GLY A 225 -16.86 16.61 29.19
CA GLY A 225 -16.18 16.79 30.47
C GLY A 225 -16.10 15.54 31.34
N ASP A 226 -15.02 14.77 31.16
CA ASP A 226 -14.16 14.29 32.24
C ASP A 226 -12.70 14.53 31.78
N GLU A 227 -11.80 14.86 32.70
CA GLU A 227 -10.45 15.38 32.42
C GLU A 227 -9.54 14.41 31.66
N ASP A 228 -9.87 13.12 31.63
CA ASP A 228 -8.96 12.06 31.18
C ASP A 228 -8.79 11.97 29.65
N ASP A 229 -9.64 12.63 28.85
CA ASP A 229 -9.60 12.48 27.37
C ASP A 229 -9.90 13.79 26.60
N GLU A 230 -9.28 14.90 27.03
CA GLU A 230 -9.46 16.24 26.44
C GLU A 230 -9.26 16.25 24.90
N ALA A 231 -8.35 15.44 24.38
CA ALA A 231 -8.09 15.34 22.94
C ALA A 231 -9.26 14.71 22.17
N LEU A 232 -9.85 13.63 22.70
CA LEU A 232 -11.02 12.97 22.12
C LEU A 232 -12.24 13.89 22.18
N VAL A 233 -12.46 14.53 23.31
CA VAL A 233 -13.55 15.49 23.54
C VAL A 233 -13.47 16.65 22.54
N ARG A 234 -12.27 17.25 22.38
CA ARG A 234 -12.04 18.31 21.41
C ARG A 234 -12.26 17.84 19.97
N PHE A 235 -11.82 16.63 19.66
CA PHE A 235 -12.00 16.01 18.35
C PHE A 235 -13.48 15.72 18.03
N LEU A 236 -14.23 15.16 18.98
CA LEU A 236 -15.66 14.88 18.82
C LEU A 236 -16.48 16.18 18.74
N GLY A 237 -16.06 17.24 19.44
CA GLY A 237 -16.66 18.57 19.32
C GLY A 237 -16.36 19.28 17.98
N ALA A 238 -15.35 18.86 17.22
CA ALA A 238 -14.99 19.49 15.95
C ALA A 238 -15.87 18.98 14.79
N GLY A 239 -16.45 19.90 14.02
CA GLY A 239 -17.23 19.58 12.82
C GLY A 239 -18.56 18.88 13.13
N PRO A 240 -19.06 18.01 12.23
CA PRO A 240 -20.39 17.46 12.38
C PRO A 240 -20.43 16.32 13.43
N PRO A 241 -21.55 16.15 14.15
CA PRO A 241 -21.71 15.05 15.10
C PRO A 241 -21.78 13.72 14.35
N LEU A 242 -21.08 12.72 14.87
CA LEU A 242 -21.10 11.37 14.32
C LEU A 242 -22.30 10.57 14.84
N SER A 243 -22.89 10.93 15.98
CA SER A 243 -23.95 10.14 16.61
C SER A 243 -25.18 9.88 15.73
N PRO A 244 -25.64 10.79 14.84
CA PRO A 244 -26.78 10.52 13.97
C PRO A 244 -26.46 9.55 12.82
N VAL A 245 -25.17 9.35 12.52
CA VAL A 245 -24.70 8.65 11.31
C VAL A 245 -23.85 7.42 11.59
N VAL A 246 -23.45 7.21 12.85
CA VAL A 246 -22.48 6.18 13.26
C VAL A 246 -22.89 4.79 12.82
N ARG A 247 -24.18 4.46 12.88
CA ARG A 247 -24.72 3.17 12.45
C ARG A 247 -24.46 2.87 10.97
N ASN A 248 -24.49 3.91 10.12
CA ASN A 248 -24.17 3.76 8.70
C ASN A 248 -22.67 3.62 8.46
N LEU A 249 -21.84 4.13 9.38
CA LEU A 249 -20.38 4.16 9.27
C LEU A 249 -19.71 2.90 9.85
N LEU A 250 -20.29 2.28 10.87
CA LEU A 250 -19.76 1.07 11.53
C LEU A 250 -19.43 -0.04 10.52
N HIS A 251 -20.24 -0.18 9.47
CA HIS A 251 -20.05 -1.23 8.47
C HIS A 251 -19.07 -0.87 7.34
N MET A 252 -18.59 0.37 7.24
CA MET A 252 -17.90 0.87 6.04
C MET A 252 -16.44 0.43 5.92
N VAL A 253 -15.72 0.35 7.03
CA VAL A 253 -14.28 0.10 7.00
C VAL A 253 -14.06 -1.33 7.50
N PRO A 254 -13.48 -2.25 6.71
CA PRO A 254 -13.20 -3.60 7.19
C PRO A 254 -12.27 -3.51 8.40
N SER A 255 -12.60 -4.17 9.51
CA SER A 255 -11.70 -4.34 10.67
C SER A 255 -10.35 -4.82 10.13
N VAL A 256 -9.31 -3.99 10.26
CA VAL A 256 -7.94 -4.51 10.11
C VAL A 256 -7.73 -5.24 11.42
N ASP A 257 -7.99 -6.54 11.38
CA ASP A 257 -7.76 -7.44 12.50
C ASP A 257 -6.31 -7.23 12.98
N PRO A 258 -6.08 -6.66 14.18
CA PRO A 258 -4.74 -6.50 14.70
C PRO A 258 -4.26 -7.88 15.14
N ARG A 259 -3.67 -8.61 14.20
CA ARG A 259 -2.91 -9.83 14.52
C ARG A 259 -1.56 -9.50 15.11
#